data_AF-A0A7X7ZRW6-F1
#
_entry.id   AF-A0A7X7ZRW6-F1
#
_cell.length_a   1.000
_cell.length_b   1.000
_cell.length_c   1.000
_cell.angle_alpha   90.00
_cell.angle_beta   90.00
_cell.angle_gamma   90.00
#
_symmetry.space_group_name_H-M   'P 1'
#
loop_
_entity.id
_entity.type
_entity.pdbx_description
1 polymer ?
#
loop_
_entity_poly.entity_id
_entity_poly.type
_entity_poly.pdbx_seq_one_letter_code
_entity_poly.pdbx_strand_id
1 'polypeptide(L)'
;MAYMNTKTTEVLETMSIFNDERNYRTDEIADILRVDRSSVYRWIRDIENPLPAFRTKENGQLRCKGKDLNAYLDKYKVRPEYE
;
A
#
# COMPACT_ATOMS: atom_id res chain seq x y z
N MET A 1 46.34 8.07 -1.49
CA MET A 1 45.32 7.89 -2.53
C MET A 1 43.96 8.23 -1.95
N ALA A 2 43.37 9.37 -2.34
CA ALA A 2 41.98 9.66 -2.03
C ALA A 2 41.09 8.99 -3.10
N TYR A 3 40.30 8.01 -2.70
CA TYR A 3 39.28 7.44 -3.57
C TYR A 3 38.04 8.33 -3.50
N MET A 4 37.82 9.09 -4.56
CA MET A 4 36.55 9.71 -4.88
C MET A 4 35.54 8.59 -5.13
N ASN A 5 34.51 8.46 -4.29
CA ASN A 5 33.35 7.66 -4.65
C ASN A 5 32.20 8.60 -5.02
N THR A 6 32.03 8.75 -6.33
CA THR A 6 30.91 9.42 -6.97
C THR A 6 29.62 8.62 -6.81
N LYS A 7 28.51 9.35 -6.68
CA LYS A 7 27.11 8.90 -6.81
C LYS A 7 26.57 8.06 -5.66
N THR A 8 26.01 8.76 -4.68
CA THR A 8 24.73 8.34 -4.13
C THR A 8 23.72 9.38 -4.59
N THR A 9 23.28 9.24 -5.84
CA THR A 9 21.95 9.72 -6.20
C THR A 9 21.03 8.99 -5.23
N GLU A 10 20.52 9.72 -4.25
CA GLU A 10 19.44 9.27 -3.38
C GLU A 10 18.25 9.02 -4.31
N VAL A 11 18.22 7.82 -4.90
CA VAL A 11 16.99 7.23 -5.39
C VAL A 11 16.17 7.14 -4.11
N LEU A 12 15.25 8.09 -3.96
CA LEU A 12 14.13 7.96 -3.06
C LEU A 12 13.35 6.76 -3.60
N GLU A 13 13.86 5.54 -3.36
CA GLU A 13 13.08 4.33 -3.54
C GLU A 13 11.92 4.53 -2.59
N THR A 14 10.78 4.96 -3.14
CA THR A 14 9.48 4.86 -2.48
C THR A 14 9.37 3.43 -2.02
N MET A 15 9.74 3.18 -0.77
CA MET A 15 9.79 1.84 -0.19
C MET A 15 8.38 1.28 -0.26
N SER A 16 8.17 0.36 -1.19
CA SER A 16 6.93 -0.37 -1.32
C SER A 16 6.65 -1.11 -0.02
N ILE A 17 5.64 -0.65 0.73
CA ILE A 17 5.21 -1.25 2.01
C ILE A 17 4.70 -2.67 1.76
N PHE A 18 4.00 -2.86 0.63
CA PHE A 18 3.46 -4.14 0.22
C PHE A 18 4.30 -4.78 -0.89
N ASN A 19 4.32 -6.10 -0.96
CA ASN A 19 4.90 -6.83 -2.08
C ASN A 19 3.94 -6.78 -3.27
N ASP A 20 4.41 -6.24 -4.40
CA ASP A 20 3.61 -5.99 -5.60
C ASP A 20 2.91 -7.23 -6.18
N GLU A 21 3.52 -8.41 -6.05
CA GLU A 21 3.00 -9.67 -6.60
C GLU A 21 2.00 -10.35 -5.66
N ARG A 22 1.92 -9.91 -4.39
CA ARG A 22 1.07 -10.54 -3.38
C ARG A 22 -0.30 -9.86 -3.30
N ASN A 23 -1.31 -10.67 -2.98
CA ASN A 23 -2.65 -10.20 -2.65
C ASN A 23 -2.83 -10.21 -1.15
N TYR A 24 -3.35 -9.11 -0.60
CA TYR A 24 -3.52 -8.92 0.84
C TYR A 24 -4.99 -8.89 1.21
N ARG A 25 -5.31 -9.44 2.38
CA ARG A 25 -6.63 -9.29 3.00
C ARG A 25 -6.75 -7.90 3.63
N THR A 26 -7.98 -7.44 3.84
CA THR A 26 -8.25 -6.14 4.49
C THR A 26 -7.74 -6.07 5.94
N ASP A 27 -7.77 -7.18 6.67
CA ASP A 27 -7.18 -7.28 8.02
C ASP A 27 -5.65 -7.19 7.97
N GLU A 28 -4.98 -7.92 7.07
CA GLU A 28 -3.52 -7.83 6.91
C GLU A 28 -3.06 -6.41 6.55
N ILE A 29 -3.81 -5.72 5.67
CA ILE A 29 -3.52 -4.33 5.29
C ILE A 29 -3.62 -3.42 6.51
N ALA A 30 -4.67 -3.58 7.30
CA ALA A 30 -4.89 -2.81 8.52
C ALA A 30 -3.76 -3.01 9.53
N ASP A 31 -3.35 -4.27 9.75
CA ASP A 31 -2.24 -4.62 10.65
C ASP A 31 -0.90 -4.03 10.20
N ILE A 32 -0.59 -4.11 8.89
CA ILE A 32 0.66 -3.58 8.31
C ILE A 32 0.71 -2.06 8.43
N LEU A 33 -0.40 -1.38 8.14
CA LEU A 33 -0.49 0.08 8.17
C LEU A 33 -0.78 0.63 9.56
N ARG A 34 -1.07 -0.22 10.54
CA ARG A 34 -1.50 0.14 11.90
C ARG A 34 -2.72 1.06 11.93
N VAL A 35 -3.69 0.78 11.07
CA VAL A 35 -4.96 1.50 11.00
C VAL A 35 -6.12 0.56 11.32
N ASP A 36 -7.30 1.09 11.57
CA ASP A 36 -8.48 0.25 11.72
C ASP A 36 -8.86 -0.44 10.42
N ARG A 37 -9.35 -1.69 10.54
CA ARG A 37 -9.89 -2.44 9.39
C ARG A 37 -11.07 -1.73 8.71
N SER A 38 -11.83 -0.93 9.46
CA SER A 38 -12.91 -0.09 8.94
C SER A 38 -12.37 0.99 7.98
N SER A 39 -11.19 1.57 8.25
CA SER A 39 -10.53 2.54 7.38
C SER A 39 -10.20 1.94 6.03
N VAL A 40 -9.66 0.71 6.01
CA VAL A 40 -9.40 -0.01 4.75
C VAL A 40 -10.69 -0.24 3.96
N TYR A 41 -11.78 -0.67 4.62
CA TYR A 41 -13.07 -0.81 3.95
C TYR A 41 -13.64 0.52 3.46
N ARG A 42 -13.39 1.63 4.16
CA ARG A 42 -13.80 2.96 3.73
C ARG A 42 -13.06 3.38 2.47
N TRP A 43 -11.76 3.16 2.39
CA TRP A 43 -10.96 3.43 1.19
C TRP A 43 -11.45 2.63 -0.02
N ILE A 44 -11.81 1.36 0.17
CA ILE A 44 -12.35 0.53 -0.92
C ILE A 44 -13.72 1.03 -1.40
N ARG A 45 -14.54 1.56 -0.50
CA ARG A 45 -15.91 2.02 -0.78
C ARG A 45 -15.98 3.49 -1.19
N ASP A 46 -14.84 4.18 -1.27
CA ASP A 46 -14.80 5.58 -1.66
C ASP A 46 -15.34 5.76 -3.08
N ILE A 47 -16.08 6.84 -3.32
CA ILE A 47 -16.76 7.08 -4.60
C ILE A 47 -15.82 7.76 -5.60
N GLU A 48 -15.00 8.70 -5.14
CA GLU A 48 -14.14 9.50 -6.00
C GLU A 48 -12.81 8.79 -6.25
N ASN A 49 -12.30 8.13 -5.23
CA ASN A 49 -10.95 7.61 -5.15
C ASN A 49 -10.91 6.24 -4.47
N PRO A 50 -11.60 5.22 -5.01
CA PRO A 50 -11.62 3.89 -4.40
C PRO A 50 -10.25 3.22 -4.46
N LEU A 51 -9.87 2.56 -3.35
CA LEU A 51 -8.79 1.58 -3.34
C LEU A 51 -9.21 0.35 -4.17
N PRO A 52 -8.47 -0.02 -5.24
CA PRO A 52 -8.82 -1.17 -6.06
C PRO A 52 -8.82 -2.47 -5.25
N ALA A 53 -9.96 -3.14 -5.25
CA ALA A 53 -10.13 -4.44 -4.61
C ALA A 53 -10.91 -5.40 -5.50
N PHE A 54 -10.66 -6.68 -5.33
CA PHE A 54 -11.36 -7.74 -6.03
C PHE A 54 -11.81 -8.82 -5.04
N ARG A 55 -12.82 -9.60 -5.45
CA ARG A 55 -13.28 -10.76 -4.69
C ARG A 55 -12.67 -12.03 -5.26
N THR A 56 -12.21 -12.92 -4.39
CA THR A 56 -11.75 -14.26 -4.77
C THR A 56 -12.93 -15.09 -5.27
N LYS A 57 -12.68 -15.96 -6.26
CA LYS A 57 -13.73 -16.80 -6.86
C LYS A 57 -14.23 -17.91 -5.92
N GLU A 58 -13.37 -18.42 -5.04
CA GLU A 58 -13.70 -19.56 -4.18
C GLU A 58 -14.62 -19.19 -3.00
N ASN A 59 -14.38 -18.06 -2.35
CA ASN A 59 -15.07 -17.71 -1.09
C ASN A 59 -15.54 -16.25 -1.03
N GLY A 60 -15.44 -15.50 -2.13
CA GLY A 60 -15.90 -14.12 -2.22
C GLY A 60 -15.16 -13.13 -1.32
N GLN A 61 -14.04 -13.55 -0.73
CA GLN A 61 -13.25 -12.74 0.18
C GLN A 61 -12.58 -11.59 -0.57
N LEU A 62 -12.60 -10.42 0.05
CA LEU A 62 -12.06 -9.21 -0.54
C LEU A 62 -10.54 -9.17 -0.39
N ARG A 63 -9.85 -8.79 -1.47
CA ARG A 63 -8.39 -8.70 -1.57
C ARG A 63 -7.99 -7.45 -2.33
N CYS A 64 -6.84 -6.91 -1.98
CA CYS A 64 -6.18 -5.84 -2.73
C CYS A 64 -4.80 -6.34 -3.19
N LYS A 65 -4.37 -5.95 -4.40
CA LYS A 65 -3.02 -6.26 -4.87
C LYS A 65 -2.01 -5.34 -4.19
N GLY A 66 -0.83 -5.85 -3.84
CA GLY A 66 0.23 -5.05 -3.24
C GLY A 66 0.62 -3.84 -4.10
N LYS A 67 0.71 -4.03 -5.41
CA LYS A 67 1.01 -2.94 -6.34
C LYS A 67 -0.02 -1.82 -6.28
N ASP A 68 -1.30 -2.17 -6.25
CA ASP A 68 -2.40 -1.21 -6.20
C ASP A 68 -2.43 -0.48 -4.84
N LEU A 69 -2.10 -1.19 -3.75
CA LEU A 69 -1.95 -0.60 -2.42
C LEU A 69 -0.82 0.42 -2.37
N ASN A 70 0.37 0.07 -2.87
CA ASN A 70 1.51 0.98 -2.91
C ASN A 70 1.19 2.22 -3.75
N ALA A 71 0.60 2.04 -4.94
CA ALA A 71 0.19 3.15 -5.80
C ALA A 71 -0.89 4.04 -5.14
N TYR A 72 -1.83 3.44 -4.40
CA TYR A 72 -2.84 4.17 -3.65
C TYR A 72 -2.20 5.01 -2.55
N LEU A 73 -1.35 4.41 -1.71
CA LEU A 73 -0.70 5.10 -0.59
C LEU A 73 0.23 6.21 -1.06
N ASP A 74 0.97 6.00 -2.15
CA ASP A 74 1.82 7.02 -2.75
C ASP A 74 1.01 8.22 -3.26
N LYS A 75 -0.10 7.95 -3.97
CA LYS A 75 -0.97 8.98 -4.53
C LYS A 75 -1.66 9.84 -3.46
N TYR A 76 -2.19 9.21 -2.41
CA TYR A 76 -2.96 9.91 -1.38
C TYR A 76 -2.09 10.36 -0.20
N LYS A 77 -0.78 10.08 -0.21
CA LYS A 77 0.18 10.37 0.87
C LYS A 77 -0.41 10.05 2.24
N VAL A 78 -1.09 8.91 2.36
CA VAL A 78 -1.67 8.48 3.63
C VAL A 78 -0.49 8.22 4.57
N ARG A 79 -0.13 9.23 5.37
CA ARG A 79 0.87 9.13 6.42
C ARG A 79 0.16 8.50 7.63
N PRO A 80 0.45 7.25 8.00
CA PRO A 80 -0.23 6.57 9.12
C PRO A 80 0.03 7.20 10.49
N GLU A 81 0.87 8.24 10.55
CA GLU A 81 1.37 8.89 11.76
C GLU A 81 0.48 10.04 12.27
N TYR A 82 -0.73 10.21 11.72
CA TYR A 82 -1.66 11.31 12.05
C TYR A 82 -3.06 10.85 12.55
N GLU A 83 -3.21 9.65 13.10
CA GLU A 83 -4.38 9.26 13.92
C GLU A 83 -3.98 9.05 15.39
#